data_AF-A0A3A9T8B7-F1
#
_entry.id   AF-A0A3A9T8B7-F1
#
_cell.length_a   1.000
_cell.length_b   1.000
_cell.length_c   1.000
_cell.angle_alpha   90.00
_cell.angle_beta   90.00
_cell.angle_gamma   90.00
#
_symmetry.space_group_name_H-M   'P 1'
#
loop_
_entity.id
_entity.type
_entity.pdbx_description
1 polymer ?
#
loop_
_entity_poly.entity_id
_entity_poly.type
_entity_poly.pdbx_seq_one_letter_code
_entity_poly.pdbx_strand_id
1 'polypeptide(L)'
;MSLKYDPSANNKPANASSLYLDNAGYKQQQDNINNHENAQKLDVSAFSAQEEVSGTECVGLLIEHWKDVAGAGDKFRDFGTGVVNEALSRQQKSIGDVDNANANSVPVEIASMNENNKYIKSTNLVFESIITPKPFDDIGKYGADQSGPESNIIGVWKDFPLDMNKVNTINEIKKNPGLYDKYFYVLNEKRWQFIKQIPEFKDKSISEIYAELYEMKTSGCTYMPVVNFIFDAYQDNKEEFEKRSGFPMVGDDNELNYELLQIAYFNQEKNKVYLDEPYGIECYAEYKEIYYEEHPDEYEKKYGRPLYLPDGKEDPKHFELCLNEAKEAQKAGIKEMRFDIGYSPAASEHSVINRGSHFCKTNQVLDIRFEDMGHTPTDKQLQEVLQNGGKVVFTTENYVLEDYVGNSIAKSSSGHQMIITGITADGRYIVSTWGRKLFYDPKKNSIKDPNQNWFYASYYSIPKVKINKTVKRFDLDSVDASLSDIVLPLNIKSVENTDVIVNPMLGKGGISKDHSYDVQVPETLEISPAIPWEE
;
A
#
# COMPACT_ATOMS: atom_id res chain seq x y z
N MET A 1 -38.99 -8.29 -17.21
CA MET A 1 -39.00 -6.93 -16.68
C MET A 1 -37.57 -6.43 -16.75
N SER A 2 -37.29 -5.35 -17.49
CA SER A 2 -35.98 -4.70 -17.42
C SER A 2 -35.94 -3.75 -16.23
N LEU A 3 -34.98 -3.91 -15.33
CA LEU A 3 -34.57 -2.84 -14.43
C LEU A 3 -33.82 -1.81 -15.28
N LYS A 4 -34.46 -0.69 -15.59
CA LYS A 4 -33.80 0.49 -16.14
C LYS A 4 -33.73 1.51 -15.02
N TYR A 5 -32.52 2.00 -14.72
CA TYR A 5 -32.36 3.23 -13.97
C TYR A 5 -32.91 4.36 -14.84
N ASP A 6 -34.04 4.93 -14.43
CA ASP A 6 -34.68 6.06 -15.10
C ASP A 6 -34.43 7.32 -14.25
N PRO A 7 -33.42 8.14 -14.59
CA PRO A 7 -33.11 9.36 -13.86
C PRO A 7 -34.22 10.42 -14.00
N SER A 8 -35.15 10.25 -14.95
CA SER A 8 -36.30 11.14 -15.16
C SER A 8 -37.54 10.74 -14.36
N ALA A 9 -37.56 9.56 -13.73
CA ALA A 9 -38.70 9.05 -12.96
C ALA A 9 -38.97 9.81 -11.65
N ASN A 10 -38.26 10.92 -11.36
CA ASN A 10 -38.43 11.75 -10.17
C ASN A 10 -38.46 10.92 -8.87
N ASN A 11 -37.63 9.88 -8.78
CA ASN A 11 -37.58 8.96 -7.65
C ASN A 11 -38.93 8.37 -7.25
N LYS A 12 -39.76 7.96 -8.23
CA LYS A 12 -40.96 7.15 -7.96
C LYS A 12 -40.86 5.82 -8.70
N PRO A 13 -41.41 4.73 -8.13
CA PRO A 13 -41.34 3.43 -8.77
C PRO A 13 -42.20 3.47 -10.02
N ALA A 14 -41.61 3.17 -11.18
CA ALA A 14 -42.37 3.07 -12.42
C ALA A 14 -43.41 1.93 -12.35
N ASN A 15 -43.21 0.94 -11.46
CA ASN A 15 -44.15 -0.13 -11.14
C ASN A 15 -43.76 -0.84 -9.81
N ALA A 16 -44.65 -1.69 -9.30
CA ALA A 16 -44.49 -2.44 -8.04
C ALA A 16 -43.30 -3.42 -7.98
N SER A 17 -42.51 -3.51 -9.06
CA SER A 17 -41.38 -4.42 -9.20
C SER A 17 -40.03 -3.70 -9.33
N SER A 18 -39.99 -2.39 -9.03
CA SER A 18 -38.77 -1.57 -9.09
C SER A 18 -38.29 -1.20 -7.70
N LEU A 19 -37.02 -1.47 -7.41
CA LEU A 19 -36.31 -0.96 -6.24
C LEU A 19 -35.84 0.46 -6.58
N TYR A 20 -36.15 1.44 -5.74
CA TYR A 20 -35.67 2.82 -5.91
C TYR A 20 -35.41 3.44 -4.54
N LEU A 21 -34.41 4.31 -4.47
CA LEU A 21 -34.16 5.16 -3.32
C LEU A 21 -34.89 6.49 -3.53
N ASP A 22 -35.86 6.80 -2.65
CA ASP A 22 -36.56 8.09 -2.69
C ASP A 22 -35.66 9.20 -2.14
N ASN A 23 -34.74 9.70 -2.97
CA ASN A 23 -33.83 10.77 -2.56
C ASN A 23 -34.57 12.04 -2.14
N ALA A 24 -35.74 12.32 -2.73
CA ALA A 24 -36.55 13.48 -2.39
C ALA A 24 -37.22 13.31 -1.02
N GLY A 25 -37.82 12.15 -0.77
CA GLY A 25 -38.37 11.78 0.54
C GLY A 25 -37.29 11.73 1.62
N TYR A 26 -36.11 11.18 1.32
CA TYR A 26 -34.97 11.17 2.23
C TYR A 26 -34.52 12.58 2.60
N LYS A 27 -34.36 13.45 1.59
CA LYS A 27 -34.00 14.86 1.81
C LYS A 27 -35.08 15.60 2.60
N GLN A 28 -36.35 15.35 2.31
CA GLN A 28 -37.47 15.91 3.05
C GLN A 28 -37.46 15.50 4.53
N GLN A 29 -37.14 14.23 4.84
CA GLN A 29 -37.00 13.80 6.23
C GLN A 29 -35.78 14.42 6.92
N GLN A 30 -34.67 14.57 6.20
CA GLN A 30 -33.49 15.29 6.70
C GLN A 30 -33.83 16.75 7.02
N ASP A 31 -34.57 17.42 6.14
CA ASP A 31 -35.02 18.80 6.34
C ASP A 31 -36.03 18.90 7.48
N ASN A 32 -36.91 17.91 7.68
CA ASN A 32 -37.80 17.85 8.84
C ASN A 32 -37.03 17.75 10.15
N ILE A 33 -36.00 16.90 10.22
CA ILE A 33 -35.11 16.79 11.39
C ILE A 33 -34.44 18.14 11.65
N ASN A 34 -33.86 18.75 10.62
CA ASN A 34 -33.24 20.08 10.72
C ASN A 34 -34.20 21.15 11.22
N ASN A 35 -35.44 21.16 10.71
CA ASN A 35 -36.45 22.12 11.10
C ASN A 35 -36.91 21.91 12.56
N HIS A 36 -37.06 20.65 13.00
CA HIS A 36 -37.42 20.33 14.38
C HIS A 36 -36.29 20.66 15.36
N GLU A 37 -35.04 20.39 15.00
CA GLU A 37 -33.88 20.76 15.82
C GLU A 37 -33.67 22.28 15.89
N ASN A 38 -33.91 23.00 14.79
CA ASN A 38 -33.90 24.47 14.80
C ASN A 38 -35.02 25.08 15.66
N ALA A 39 -36.17 24.41 15.78
CA ALA A 39 -37.28 24.84 16.63
C ALA A 39 -37.02 24.61 18.13
N GLN A 40 -36.03 23.80 18.51
CA GLN A 40 -35.63 23.56 19.90
C GLN A 40 -34.61 24.58 20.44
N LYS A 41 -34.37 25.69 19.73
CA LYS A 41 -33.52 26.77 20.23
C LYS A 41 -34.15 27.42 21.46
N LEU A 42 -33.55 27.20 22.61
CA LEU A 42 -33.87 27.95 23.82
C LEU A 42 -33.43 29.40 23.62
N ASP A 43 -34.39 30.31 23.67
CA ASP A 43 -34.10 31.74 23.59
C ASP A 43 -33.45 32.21 24.90
N VAL A 44 -32.13 32.28 24.89
CA VAL A 44 -31.35 32.77 26.02
C VAL A 44 -31.25 34.29 26.08
N SER A 45 -31.81 35.02 25.10
CA SER A 45 -31.79 36.49 25.09
C SER A 45 -32.65 37.09 26.20
N ALA A 46 -33.65 36.34 26.69
CA ALA A 46 -34.40 36.70 27.88
C ALA A 46 -33.51 36.79 29.14
N PHE A 47 -32.35 36.13 29.16
CA PHE A 47 -31.41 36.16 30.28
C PHE A 47 -30.37 37.29 30.19
N SER A 48 -30.30 38.03 29.08
CA SER A 48 -29.45 39.23 28.99
C SER A 48 -29.95 40.39 29.85
N ALA A 49 -31.22 40.37 30.30
CA ALA A 49 -31.78 41.33 31.25
C ALA A 49 -31.36 41.07 32.72
N GLN A 50 -30.40 40.16 32.96
CA GLN A 50 -29.92 39.76 34.28
C GLN A 50 -29.41 40.94 35.12
N GLU A 51 -28.84 41.98 34.49
CA GLU A 51 -28.38 43.18 35.21
C GLU A 51 -29.55 44.04 35.74
N GLU A 52 -30.77 43.87 35.22
CA GLU A 52 -31.96 44.62 35.63
C GLU A 52 -32.77 43.91 36.73
N VAL A 53 -32.55 42.61 36.93
CA VAL A 53 -33.24 41.82 37.95
C VAL A 53 -32.36 41.75 39.21
N SER A 54 -32.57 42.66 40.15
CA SER A 54 -31.95 42.59 41.49
C SER A 54 -32.48 41.39 42.27
N GLY A 55 -31.86 40.23 42.05
CA GLY A 55 -32.18 38.96 42.71
C GLY A 55 -31.01 38.42 43.51
N THR A 56 -31.31 37.67 44.57
CA THR A 56 -30.34 36.98 45.43
C THR A 56 -29.45 36.02 44.65
N GLU A 57 -28.30 35.62 45.22
CA GLU A 57 -27.33 34.66 44.67
C GLU A 57 -27.97 33.41 44.02
N CYS A 58 -29.08 32.92 44.58
CA CYS A 58 -29.85 31.80 44.03
C CYS A 58 -30.41 32.05 42.60
N VAL A 59 -30.77 33.30 42.27
CA VAL A 59 -31.25 33.68 40.92
C VAL A 59 -30.09 33.67 39.93
N GLY A 60 -28.89 34.09 40.36
CA GLY A 60 -27.67 33.99 39.56
C GLY A 60 -27.32 32.55 39.20
N LEU A 61 -27.31 31.65 40.20
CA LEU A 61 -27.05 30.21 39.99
C LEU A 61 -28.10 29.54 39.10
N LEU A 62 -29.38 29.90 39.24
CA LEU A 62 -30.45 29.36 38.38
C LEU A 62 -30.25 29.78 36.92
N ILE A 63 -29.80 31.02 36.67
CA ILE A 63 -29.50 31.52 35.32
C ILE A 63 -28.27 30.82 34.73
N GLU A 64 -27.21 30.60 35.52
CA GLU A 64 -26.02 29.85 35.09
C GLU A 64 -26.37 28.41 34.70
N HIS A 65 -27.13 27.69 35.54
CA HIS A 65 -27.60 26.35 35.20
C HIS A 65 -28.49 26.33 33.96
N TRP A 66 -29.29 27.36 33.72
CA TRP A 66 -30.07 27.49 32.47
C TRP A 66 -29.19 27.73 31.24
N LYS A 67 -28.09 28.49 31.36
CA LYS A 67 -27.09 28.65 30.29
C LYS A 67 -26.40 27.32 29.98
N ASP A 68 -26.08 26.52 30.99
CA ASP A 68 -25.50 25.18 30.79
C ASP A 68 -26.47 24.23 30.08
N VAL A 69 -27.75 24.23 30.47
CA VAL A 69 -28.81 23.45 29.81
C VAL A 69 -28.98 23.88 28.35
N ALA A 70 -28.99 25.18 28.07
CA ALA A 70 -29.05 25.70 26.71
C ALA A 70 -27.81 25.30 25.89
N GLY A 71 -26.61 25.41 26.46
CA GLY A 71 -25.37 25.00 25.80
C GLY A 71 -25.26 23.50 25.53
N ALA A 72 -25.79 22.66 26.43
CA ALA A 72 -25.92 21.22 26.19
C ALA A 72 -26.93 20.92 25.06
N GLY A 73 -28.04 21.66 25.00
CA GLY A 73 -29.00 21.60 23.89
C GLY A 73 -28.38 21.99 22.55
N ASP A 74 -27.52 23.00 22.53
CA ASP A 74 -26.79 23.43 21.34
C ASP A 74 -25.78 22.38 20.85
N LYS A 75 -25.04 21.73 21.76
CA LYS A 75 -24.14 20.62 21.42
C LYS A 75 -24.89 19.39 20.91
N PHE A 76 -26.03 19.06 21.50
CA PHE A 76 -26.88 17.96 21.03
C PHE A 76 -27.44 18.22 19.63
N ARG A 77 -27.83 19.47 19.35
CA ARG A 77 -28.25 19.91 18.02
C ARG A 77 -27.11 19.90 16.99
N ASP A 78 -25.90 20.30 17.38
CA ASP A 78 -24.73 20.23 16.48
C ASP A 78 -24.38 18.78 16.13
N PHE A 79 -24.55 17.85 17.09
CA PHE A 79 -24.45 16.43 16.81
C PHE A 79 -25.53 15.94 15.82
N GLY A 80 -26.79 16.32 16.00
CA GLY A 80 -27.90 15.94 15.12
C GLY A 80 -27.80 16.57 13.71
N THR A 81 -27.76 17.89 13.64
CA THR A 81 -27.72 18.63 12.36
C THR A 81 -26.36 18.66 11.66
N GLY A 82 -25.25 18.47 12.39
CA GLY A 82 -23.90 18.43 11.82
C GLY A 82 -23.46 17.00 11.56
N VAL A 83 -23.14 16.27 12.63
CA VAL A 83 -22.49 14.95 12.54
C VAL A 83 -23.42 13.88 11.94
N VAL A 84 -24.65 13.76 12.44
CA VAL A 84 -25.60 12.74 11.98
C VAL A 84 -26.05 13.04 10.55
N ASN A 85 -26.35 14.30 10.22
CA ASN A 85 -26.68 14.67 8.84
C ASN A 85 -25.56 14.38 7.85
N GLU A 86 -24.32 14.70 8.20
CA GLU A 86 -23.18 14.42 7.33
C GLU A 86 -23.03 12.92 7.11
N ALA A 87 -23.15 12.12 8.17
CA ALA A 87 -23.14 10.66 8.08
C ALA A 87 -24.27 10.12 7.18
N LEU A 88 -25.49 10.62 7.35
CA LEU A 88 -26.66 10.28 6.54
C LEU A 88 -26.45 10.64 5.05
N SER A 89 -25.94 11.83 4.76
CA SER A 89 -25.63 12.25 3.39
C SER A 89 -24.52 11.40 2.76
N ARG A 90 -23.47 11.04 3.51
CA ARG A 90 -22.42 10.11 3.04
C ARG A 90 -22.98 8.72 2.76
N GLN A 91 -23.86 8.21 3.62
CA GLN A 91 -24.53 6.92 3.42
C GLN A 91 -25.43 6.92 2.18
N GLN A 92 -26.24 7.97 1.99
CA GLN A 92 -27.08 8.14 0.80
C GLN A 92 -26.25 8.14 -0.48
N LYS A 93 -25.15 8.91 -0.50
CA LYS A 93 -24.21 8.95 -1.63
C LYS A 93 -23.61 7.56 -1.91
N SER A 94 -23.15 6.87 -0.87
CA SER A 94 -22.58 5.53 -0.99
C SER A 94 -23.56 4.53 -1.61
N ILE A 95 -24.84 4.57 -1.21
CA ILE A 95 -25.87 3.70 -1.78
C ILE A 95 -26.07 4.04 -3.25
N GLY A 96 -26.18 5.34 -3.60
CA GLY A 96 -26.32 5.77 -4.99
C GLY A 96 -25.13 5.39 -5.88
N ASP A 97 -23.90 5.49 -5.36
CA ASP A 97 -22.69 5.11 -6.08
C ASP A 97 -22.65 3.59 -6.34
N VAL A 98 -23.02 2.77 -5.35
CA VAL A 98 -23.11 1.30 -5.49
C VAL A 98 -24.19 0.90 -6.49
N ASP A 99 -25.37 1.51 -6.43
CA ASP A 99 -26.46 1.24 -7.37
C ASP A 99 -26.05 1.60 -8.81
N ASN A 100 -25.38 2.74 -9.01
CA ASN A 100 -24.85 3.14 -10.31
C ASN A 100 -23.78 2.18 -10.83
N ALA A 101 -22.84 1.77 -9.97
CA ALA A 101 -21.82 0.79 -10.33
C ALA A 101 -22.44 -0.56 -10.70
N ASN A 102 -23.43 -1.02 -9.95
CA ASN A 102 -24.18 -2.24 -10.24
C ASN A 102 -24.97 -2.12 -11.55
N ALA A 103 -25.60 -0.98 -11.82
CA ALA A 103 -26.32 -0.76 -13.08
C ALA A 103 -25.37 -0.76 -14.29
N ASN A 104 -24.18 -0.16 -14.15
CA ASN A 104 -23.16 -0.09 -15.21
C ASN A 104 -22.41 -1.41 -15.43
N SER A 105 -22.34 -2.28 -14.43
CA SER A 105 -21.66 -3.58 -14.53
C SER A 105 -22.49 -4.65 -15.22
N VAL A 106 -23.79 -4.41 -15.47
CA VAL A 106 -24.63 -5.30 -16.29
C VAL A 106 -24.18 -5.19 -17.76
N PRO A 107 -23.60 -6.24 -18.35
CA PRO A 107 -23.08 -6.16 -19.72
C PRO A 107 -24.19 -5.83 -20.72
N VAL A 108 -23.89 -4.96 -21.69
CA VAL A 108 -24.80 -4.53 -22.76
C VAL A 108 -25.37 -5.73 -23.55
N GLU A 109 -24.66 -6.87 -23.58
CA GLU A 109 -25.16 -8.12 -24.15
C GLU A 109 -26.43 -8.67 -23.48
N ILE A 110 -26.70 -8.32 -22.22
CA ILE A 110 -27.95 -8.71 -21.55
C ILE A 110 -29.11 -7.90 -22.12
N ALA A 111 -28.89 -6.66 -22.60
CA ALA A 111 -29.96 -5.83 -23.15
C ALA A 111 -30.59 -6.42 -24.42
N SER A 112 -29.84 -7.20 -25.21
CA SER A 112 -30.31 -7.88 -26.42
C SER A 112 -30.96 -9.25 -26.16
N MET A 113 -30.89 -9.78 -24.93
CA MET A 113 -31.53 -11.05 -24.57
C MET A 113 -33.05 -10.90 -24.42
N ASN A 114 -33.79 -11.98 -24.69
CA ASN A 114 -35.21 -12.03 -24.40
C ASN A 114 -35.47 -11.95 -22.88
N GLU A 115 -36.67 -11.55 -22.48
CA GLU A 115 -37.05 -11.29 -21.08
C GLU A 115 -36.82 -12.47 -20.14
N ASN A 116 -37.02 -13.72 -20.59
CA ASN A 116 -36.79 -14.91 -19.78
C ASN A 116 -35.30 -15.15 -19.53
N ASN A 117 -34.46 -14.98 -20.55
CA ASN A 117 -33.01 -15.14 -20.42
C ASN A 117 -32.39 -14.02 -19.57
N LYS A 118 -32.93 -12.80 -19.67
CA LYS A 118 -32.58 -11.69 -18.77
C LYS A 118 -32.86 -12.08 -17.31
N TYR A 119 -34.07 -12.56 -17.03
CA TYR A 119 -34.48 -12.95 -15.69
C TYR A 119 -33.64 -14.11 -15.14
N ILE A 120 -33.39 -15.16 -15.93
CA ILE A 120 -32.56 -16.30 -15.48
C ILE A 120 -31.12 -15.83 -15.20
N LYS A 121 -30.53 -15.04 -16.10
CA LYS A 121 -29.15 -14.58 -15.94
C LYS A 121 -29.00 -13.57 -14.80
N SER A 122 -29.94 -12.64 -14.61
CA SER A 122 -29.94 -11.71 -13.47
C SER A 122 -30.19 -12.44 -12.15
N THR A 123 -31.11 -13.41 -12.13
CA THR A 123 -31.37 -14.22 -10.94
C THR A 123 -30.16 -15.06 -10.59
N ASN A 124 -29.47 -15.64 -11.58
CA ASN A 124 -28.22 -16.37 -11.36
C ASN A 124 -27.09 -15.46 -10.87
N LEU A 125 -26.95 -14.23 -11.38
CA LEU A 125 -25.96 -13.26 -10.89
C LEU A 125 -26.26 -12.84 -9.43
N VAL A 126 -27.54 -12.64 -9.10
CA VAL A 126 -27.97 -12.35 -7.72
C VAL A 126 -27.74 -13.57 -6.82
N PHE A 127 -28.09 -14.77 -7.28
CA PHE A 127 -27.83 -16.02 -6.56
C PHE A 127 -26.34 -16.28 -6.37
N GLU A 128 -25.52 -16.04 -7.40
CA GLU A 128 -24.06 -16.10 -7.31
C GLU A 128 -23.54 -15.07 -6.31
N SER A 129 -24.06 -13.84 -6.30
CA SER A 129 -23.68 -12.82 -5.31
C SER A 129 -24.13 -13.12 -3.87
N ILE A 130 -25.17 -13.96 -3.69
CA ILE A 130 -25.71 -14.34 -2.37
C ILE A 130 -25.08 -15.63 -1.85
N ILE A 131 -24.85 -16.63 -2.71
CA ILE A 131 -24.27 -17.94 -2.36
C ILE A 131 -22.76 -17.86 -2.27
N THR A 132 -22.14 -17.09 -3.17
CA THR A 132 -20.77 -16.64 -3.06
C THR A 132 -20.86 -15.13 -2.83
N PRO A 133 -21.09 -14.65 -1.59
CA PRO A 133 -20.80 -13.26 -1.31
C PRO A 133 -19.37 -13.08 -1.77
N LYS A 134 -19.18 -12.42 -2.90
CA LYS A 134 -17.86 -11.96 -3.30
C LYS A 134 -17.45 -11.13 -2.10
N PRO A 135 -16.51 -11.60 -1.27
CA PRO A 135 -16.20 -10.96 -0.01
C PRO A 135 -15.90 -9.53 -0.41
N PHE A 136 -16.74 -8.56 0.02
CA PHE A 136 -16.76 -7.16 -0.43
C PHE A 136 -15.52 -6.89 -1.27
N ASP A 137 -15.64 -6.87 -2.61
CA ASP A 137 -14.50 -6.88 -3.56
C ASP A 137 -13.65 -5.60 -3.40
N ASP A 138 -13.04 -5.46 -2.24
CA ASP A 138 -12.02 -4.53 -1.81
C ASP A 138 -10.67 -5.01 -2.41
N ILE A 139 -10.72 -5.64 -3.60
CA ILE A 139 -9.55 -6.05 -4.36
C ILE A 139 -8.75 -4.79 -4.64
N GLY A 140 -7.46 -4.81 -4.31
CA GLY A 140 -6.57 -3.64 -4.42
C GLY A 140 -6.60 -2.69 -3.23
N LYS A 141 -7.61 -2.77 -2.35
CA LYS A 141 -7.70 -1.96 -1.12
C LYS A 141 -6.86 -2.54 0.01
N TYR A 142 -6.63 -3.85 0.01
CA TYR A 142 -5.79 -4.54 1.00
C TYR A 142 -4.44 -4.96 0.40
N GLY A 143 -3.77 -4.06 -0.30
CA GLY A 143 -2.47 -4.32 -0.94
C GLY A 143 -2.60 -4.83 -2.37
N ALA A 144 -1.46 -5.20 -2.98
CA ALA A 144 -1.50 -5.67 -4.36
C ALA A 144 -2.11 -7.06 -4.53
N ASP A 145 -2.76 -7.23 -5.66
CA ASP A 145 -3.05 -8.55 -6.18
C ASP A 145 -1.77 -9.20 -6.72
N GLN A 146 -1.50 -10.43 -6.29
CA GLN A 146 -0.35 -11.21 -6.75
C GLN A 146 -0.73 -12.15 -7.90
N SER A 147 -1.93 -12.01 -8.46
CA SER A 147 -2.48 -12.87 -9.52
C SER A 147 -1.67 -12.91 -10.82
N GLY A 148 -0.66 -12.05 -10.95
CA GLY A 148 0.43 -12.20 -11.90
C GLY A 148 0.66 -10.89 -12.68
N PRO A 149 1.80 -10.21 -12.48
CA PRO A 149 2.15 -8.98 -13.22
C PRO A 149 2.09 -9.16 -14.74
N GLU A 150 2.37 -10.37 -15.23
CA GLU A 150 2.39 -10.68 -16.66
C GLU A 150 1.00 -10.52 -17.27
N SER A 151 -0.06 -10.90 -16.55
CA SER A 151 -1.42 -10.94 -17.09
C SER A 151 -2.05 -9.56 -17.30
N ASN A 152 -1.53 -8.53 -16.63
CA ASN A 152 -1.98 -7.14 -16.78
C ASN A 152 -1.21 -6.39 -17.88
N ILE A 153 -0.12 -6.96 -18.38
CA ILE A 153 0.84 -6.25 -19.24
C ILE A 153 1.02 -6.96 -20.58
N ILE A 154 1.07 -8.29 -20.57
CA ILE A 154 1.35 -9.13 -21.74
C ILE A 154 0.26 -10.20 -21.88
N GLY A 155 -0.42 -10.18 -23.01
CA GLY A 155 -1.38 -11.20 -23.42
C GLY A 155 -0.70 -12.34 -24.16
N VAL A 156 -1.28 -13.53 -24.08
CA VAL A 156 -0.87 -14.73 -24.82
C VAL A 156 -1.96 -15.08 -25.82
N TRP A 157 -1.61 -15.29 -27.09
CA TRP A 157 -2.57 -15.71 -28.11
C TRP A 157 -3.09 -17.13 -27.86
N LYS A 158 -4.34 -17.41 -28.26
CA LYS A 158 -5.00 -18.71 -28.00
C LYS A 158 -4.34 -19.88 -28.73
N ASP A 159 -3.61 -19.62 -29.80
CA ASP A 159 -2.87 -20.60 -30.61
C ASP A 159 -1.44 -20.82 -30.10
N PHE A 160 -1.12 -20.35 -28.89
CA PHE A 160 0.17 -20.61 -28.25
C PHE A 160 0.45 -22.12 -28.19
N PRO A 161 1.61 -22.59 -28.69
CA PRO A 161 1.85 -24.02 -28.88
C PRO A 161 2.18 -24.79 -27.59
N LEU A 162 2.34 -24.09 -26.46
CA LEU A 162 2.67 -24.71 -25.17
C LEU A 162 1.51 -24.54 -24.17
N ASP A 163 1.43 -25.47 -23.22
CA ASP A 163 0.45 -25.41 -22.14
C ASP A 163 0.97 -24.52 -21.00
N MET A 164 0.41 -23.33 -20.85
CA MET A 164 0.81 -22.34 -19.84
C MET A 164 0.66 -22.82 -18.39
N ASN A 165 -0.05 -23.93 -18.17
CA ASN A 165 -0.21 -24.53 -16.85
C ASN A 165 0.93 -25.50 -16.48
N LYS A 166 1.87 -25.75 -17.40
CA LYS A 166 3.01 -26.65 -17.15
C LYS A 166 4.26 -25.84 -16.82
N VAL A 167 4.92 -26.17 -15.71
CA VAL A 167 6.19 -25.55 -15.26
C VAL A 167 7.25 -25.55 -16.37
N ASN A 168 7.35 -26.62 -17.15
CA ASN A 168 8.33 -26.73 -18.24
C ASN A 168 8.11 -25.72 -19.37
N THR A 169 6.92 -25.14 -19.51
CA THR A 169 6.62 -24.17 -20.58
C THR A 169 7.50 -22.94 -20.48
N ILE A 170 7.73 -22.42 -19.28
CA ILE A 170 8.59 -21.25 -19.07
C ILE A 170 10.05 -21.57 -19.38
N ASN A 171 10.52 -22.75 -19.01
CA ASN A 171 11.88 -23.19 -19.34
C ASN A 171 12.09 -23.31 -20.86
N GLU A 172 11.07 -23.76 -21.61
CA GLU A 172 11.14 -23.80 -23.08
C GLU A 172 11.13 -22.38 -23.68
N ILE A 173 10.34 -21.46 -23.15
CA ILE A 173 10.36 -20.04 -23.57
C ILE A 173 11.75 -19.44 -23.32
N LYS A 174 12.32 -19.62 -22.11
CA LYS A 174 13.65 -19.11 -21.75
C LYS A 174 14.76 -19.64 -22.66
N LYS A 175 14.67 -20.90 -23.12
CA LYS A 175 15.65 -21.48 -24.05
C LYS A 175 15.59 -20.88 -25.46
N ASN A 176 14.41 -20.51 -25.94
CA ASN A 176 14.20 -20.08 -27.33
C ASN A 176 13.20 -18.91 -27.44
N PRO A 177 13.45 -17.76 -26.80
CA PRO A 177 12.46 -16.68 -26.71
C PRO A 177 11.97 -16.18 -28.08
N GLY A 178 12.89 -15.97 -29.02
CA GLY A 178 12.55 -15.50 -30.37
C GLY A 178 11.61 -16.42 -31.15
N LEU A 179 11.52 -17.71 -30.81
CA LEU A 179 10.54 -18.63 -31.40
C LEU A 179 9.10 -18.29 -30.98
N TYR A 180 8.95 -17.71 -29.79
CA TYR A 180 7.67 -17.51 -29.14
C TYR A 180 7.15 -16.06 -29.18
N ASP A 181 7.98 -15.07 -29.51
CA ASP A 181 7.60 -13.64 -29.51
C ASP A 181 6.29 -13.34 -30.26
N LYS A 182 6.07 -14.00 -31.41
CA LYS A 182 4.85 -13.83 -32.22
C LYS A 182 3.56 -14.25 -31.52
N TYR A 183 3.64 -14.98 -30.41
CA TYR A 183 2.49 -15.44 -29.64
C TYR A 183 2.16 -14.55 -28.44
N PHE A 184 2.93 -13.50 -28.20
CA PHE A 184 2.68 -12.53 -27.15
C PHE A 184 2.27 -11.18 -27.75
N TYR A 185 1.48 -10.41 -27.00
CA TYR A 185 1.10 -9.06 -27.38
C TYR A 185 0.98 -8.17 -26.14
N VAL A 186 1.18 -6.87 -26.31
CA VAL A 186 1.08 -5.89 -25.21
C VAL A 186 -0.39 -5.58 -24.91
N LEU A 187 -0.81 -5.73 -23.66
CA LEU A 187 -2.14 -5.38 -23.16
C LEU A 187 -2.23 -3.91 -22.74
N ASN A 188 -1.17 -3.40 -22.10
CA ASN A 188 -1.11 -2.04 -21.59
C ASN A 188 0.18 -1.34 -22.06
N GLU A 189 0.04 -0.50 -23.08
CA GLU A 189 1.18 0.15 -23.73
C GLU A 189 1.98 1.05 -22.77
N LYS A 190 1.32 1.77 -21.86
CA LYS A 190 2.02 2.65 -20.92
C LYS A 190 2.84 1.88 -19.89
N ARG A 191 2.26 0.82 -19.30
CA ARG A 191 2.99 -0.08 -18.38
C ARG A 191 4.14 -0.78 -19.11
N TRP A 192 3.93 -1.19 -20.36
CA TRP A 192 4.97 -1.76 -21.20
C TRP A 192 6.12 -0.78 -21.47
N GLN A 193 5.83 0.47 -21.83
CA GLN A 193 6.86 1.49 -22.03
C GLN A 193 7.68 1.74 -20.77
N PHE A 194 7.06 1.74 -19.59
CA PHE A 194 7.78 1.81 -18.32
C PHE A 194 8.71 0.61 -18.12
N ILE A 195 8.21 -0.61 -18.32
CA ILE A 195 9.01 -1.85 -18.24
C ILE A 195 10.23 -1.77 -19.15
N LYS A 196 10.09 -1.25 -20.38
CA LYS A 196 11.20 -1.09 -21.32
C LYS A 196 12.22 -0.02 -20.91
N GLN A 197 11.91 0.84 -19.94
CA GLN A 197 12.89 1.78 -19.35
C GLN A 197 13.76 1.11 -18.28
N ILE A 198 13.33 -0.02 -17.71
CA ILE A 198 14.13 -0.79 -16.77
C ILE A 198 15.35 -1.37 -17.50
N PRO A 199 16.60 -1.08 -17.07
CA PRO A 199 17.81 -1.48 -17.78
C PRO A 199 17.85 -2.98 -18.14
N GLU A 200 17.39 -3.84 -17.23
CA GLU A 200 17.35 -5.29 -17.39
C GLU A 200 16.36 -5.76 -18.47
N PHE A 201 15.39 -4.93 -18.86
CA PHE A 201 14.35 -5.26 -19.82
C PHE A 201 14.47 -4.49 -21.13
N LYS A 202 15.31 -3.46 -21.19
CA LYS A 202 15.46 -2.57 -22.34
C LYS A 202 15.69 -3.30 -23.66
N ASP A 203 16.52 -4.33 -23.64
CA ASP A 203 16.90 -5.07 -24.87
C ASP A 203 16.23 -6.45 -24.97
N LYS A 204 15.44 -6.85 -23.97
CA LYS A 204 14.72 -8.12 -23.96
C LYS A 204 13.51 -8.11 -24.87
N SER A 205 13.24 -9.24 -25.50
CA SER A 205 12.02 -9.49 -26.26
C SER A 205 10.80 -9.62 -25.36
N ILE A 206 9.61 -9.63 -25.96
CA ILE A 206 8.35 -9.76 -25.21
C ILE A 206 8.23 -11.11 -24.51
N SER A 207 8.72 -12.19 -25.12
CA SER A 207 8.69 -13.52 -24.50
C SER A 207 9.73 -13.67 -23.38
N GLU A 208 10.90 -13.03 -23.50
CA GLU A 208 11.90 -12.96 -22.42
C GLU A 208 11.34 -12.23 -21.20
N ILE A 209 10.73 -11.05 -21.41
CA ILE A 209 10.08 -10.29 -20.34
C ILE A 209 8.94 -11.10 -19.75
N TYR A 210 8.11 -11.74 -20.58
CA TYR A 210 7.02 -12.60 -20.10
C TYR A 210 7.54 -13.71 -19.17
N ALA A 211 8.61 -14.41 -19.57
CA ALA A 211 9.18 -15.49 -18.77
C ALA A 211 9.70 -14.99 -17.39
N GLU A 212 10.26 -13.79 -17.33
CA GLU A 212 10.71 -13.18 -16.07
C GLU A 212 9.55 -12.68 -15.21
N LEU A 213 8.50 -12.12 -15.81
CA LEU A 213 7.29 -11.74 -15.09
C LEU A 213 6.55 -12.97 -14.54
N TYR A 214 6.56 -14.09 -15.28
CA TYR A 214 6.00 -15.35 -14.79
C TYR A 214 6.80 -15.92 -13.62
N GLU A 215 8.14 -15.86 -13.67
CA GLU A 215 8.97 -16.23 -12.53
C GLU A 215 8.64 -15.34 -11.32
N MET A 216 8.49 -14.04 -11.53
CA MET A 216 8.01 -13.12 -10.48
C MET A 216 6.62 -13.51 -9.97
N LYS A 217 5.70 -14.02 -10.80
CA LYS A 217 4.41 -14.53 -10.31
C LYS A 217 4.56 -15.72 -9.38
N THR A 218 5.38 -16.70 -9.74
CA THR A 218 5.53 -17.94 -8.96
C THR A 218 6.27 -17.73 -7.64
N SER A 219 7.00 -16.63 -7.54
CA SER A 219 8.03 -16.43 -6.52
C SER A 219 7.98 -15.06 -5.83
N GLY A 220 7.16 -14.16 -6.34
CA GLY A 220 7.13 -12.74 -5.98
C GLY A 220 6.38 -12.43 -4.70
N CYS A 221 5.72 -13.41 -4.08
CA CYS A 221 5.00 -13.21 -2.82
C CYS A 221 5.91 -12.62 -1.74
N THR A 222 7.19 -12.98 -1.74
CA THR A 222 8.19 -12.46 -0.80
C THR A 222 8.60 -11.00 -1.07
N TYR A 223 8.30 -10.45 -2.25
CA TYR A 223 8.58 -9.04 -2.59
C TYR A 223 7.42 -8.13 -2.21
N MET A 224 6.23 -8.70 -2.05
CA MET A 224 5.01 -7.94 -1.84
C MET A 224 4.91 -7.17 -0.53
N PRO A 225 5.46 -7.65 0.61
CA PRO A 225 5.42 -6.88 1.84
C PRO A 225 6.03 -5.49 1.70
N VAL A 226 7.23 -5.39 1.12
CA VAL A 226 7.93 -4.11 0.92
C VAL A 226 7.18 -3.21 -0.06
N VAL A 227 6.64 -3.78 -1.15
CA VAL A 227 5.79 -3.05 -2.11
C VAL A 227 4.57 -2.45 -1.40
N ASN A 228 3.89 -3.22 -0.56
CA ASN A 228 2.73 -2.74 0.21
C ASN A 228 3.14 -1.64 1.21
N PHE A 229 4.30 -1.74 1.86
CA PHE A 229 4.78 -0.69 2.78
C PHE A 229 5.03 0.63 2.06
N ILE A 230 5.64 0.56 0.86
CA ILE A 230 5.87 1.76 0.06
C ILE A 230 4.52 2.38 -0.33
N PHE A 231 3.58 1.61 -0.86
CA PHE A 231 2.28 2.17 -1.22
C PHE A 231 1.52 2.76 -0.03
N ASP A 232 1.52 2.09 1.14
CA ASP A 232 0.86 2.61 2.34
C ASP A 232 1.48 3.94 2.82
N ALA A 233 2.80 4.06 2.76
CA ALA A 233 3.49 5.29 3.15
C ALA A 233 3.15 6.49 2.26
N TYR A 234 2.88 6.27 0.98
CA TYR A 234 2.62 7.32 -0.01
C TYR A 234 1.14 7.52 -0.36
N GLN A 235 0.20 6.89 0.33
CA GLN A 235 -1.23 6.97 0.02
C GLN A 235 -1.76 8.42 -0.07
N ASP A 236 -1.22 9.30 0.78
CA ASP A 236 -1.57 10.73 0.83
C ASP A 236 -0.56 11.63 0.11
N ASN A 237 0.47 11.07 -0.53
CA ASN A 237 1.53 11.82 -1.22
C ASN A 237 1.98 11.15 -2.54
N LYS A 238 1.01 10.95 -3.43
CA LYS A 238 1.20 10.27 -4.74
C LYS A 238 2.22 10.95 -5.64
N GLU A 239 2.35 12.28 -5.56
CA GLU A 239 3.32 13.05 -6.35
C GLU A 239 4.77 12.77 -5.92
N GLU A 240 5.05 12.70 -4.62
CA GLU A 240 6.39 12.36 -4.13
C GLU A 240 6.72 10.89 -4.42
N PHE A 241 5.73 9.99 -4.41
CA PHE A 241 5.91 8.63 -4.91
C PHE A 241 6.40 8.64 -6.36
N GLU A 242 5.68 9.31 -7.26
CA GLU A 242 6.01 9.34 -8.69
C GLU A 242 7.40 9.92 -8.95
N LYS A 243 7.78 10.96 -8.20
CA LYS A 243 9.10 11.56 -8.28
C LYS A 243 10.23 10.60 -7.88
N ARG A 244 9.99 9.69 -6.94
CA ARG A 244 11.00 8.72 -6.46
C ARG A 244 11.00 7.43 -7.26
N SER A 245 9.83 6.93 -7.63
CA SER A 245 9.66 5.66 -8.35
C SER A 245 9.83 5.81 -9.86
N GLY A 246 9.61 7.00 -10.41
CA GLY A 246 9.63 7.29 -11.84
C GLY A 246 8.33 6.93 -12.58
N PHE A 247 7.25 6.58 -11.87
CA PHE A 247 5.94 6.29 -12.44
C PHE A 247 4.80 6.65 -11.46
N PRO A 248 3.60 6.99 -11.97
CA PRO A 248 2.51 7.40 -11.10
C PRO A 248 2.04 6.24 -10.21
N MET A 249 1.69 6.54 -8.96
CA MET A 249 1.16 5.55 -8.01
C MET A 249 -0.16 4.93 -8.50
N VAL A 250 -0.99 5.73 -9.17
CA VAL A 250 -2.28 5.35 -9.74
C VAL A 250 -2.18 5.39 -11.27
N GLY A 251 -2.54 4.31 -11.95
CA GLY A 251 -2.60 4.23 -13.40
C GLY A 251 -3.81 4.98 -13.99
N ASP A 252 -3.87 5.09 -15.32
CA ASP A 252 -5.01 5.74 -16.00
C ASP A 252 -6.32 4.94 -15.87
N ASP A 253 -6.21 3.66 -15.55
CA ASP A 253 -7.32 2.77 -15.19
C ASP A 253 -7.84 3.02 -13.77
N ASN A 254 -7.28 4.00 -13.06
CA ASN A 254 -7.57 4.33 -11.66
C ASN A 254 -7.20 3.20 -10.68
N GLU A 255 -6.37 2.24 -11.11
CA GLU A 255 -5.82 1.17 -10.29
C GLU A 255 -4.43 1.55 -9.77
N LEU A 256 -4.04 0.99 -8.63
CA LEU A 256 -2.70 1.18 -8.09
C LEU A 256 -1.67 0.40 -8.92
N ASN A 257 -0.58 1.04 -9.33
CA ASN A 257 0.50 0.43 -10.12
C ASN A 257 1.45 -0.43 -9.26
N TYR A 258 0.89 -1.33 -8.45
CA TYR A 258 1.66 -2.22 -7.59
C TYR A 258 2.62 -3.10 -8.39
N GLU A 259 2.17 -3.59 -9.55
CA GLU A 259 2.95 -4.45 -10.42
C GLU A 259 4.19 -3.74 -10.93
N LEU A 260 4.13 -2.43 -11.23
CA LEU A 260 5.30 -1.70 -11.72
C LEU A 260 6.37 -1.58 -10.63
N LEU A 261 5.95 -1.34 -9.39
CA LEU A 261 6.89 -1.30 -8.26
C LEU A 261 7.45 -2.68 -7.96
N GLN A 262 6.62 -3.72 -7.98
CA GLN A 262 7.06 -5.09 -7.76
C GLN A 262 8.07 -5.51 -8.83
N ILE A 263 7.83 -5.17 -10.10
CA ILE A 263 8.74 -5.44 -11.22
C ILE A 263 10.08 -4.73 -11.01
N ALA A 264 10.06 -3.45 -10.65
CA ALA A 264 11.29 -2.68 -10.40
C ALA A 264 12.08 -3.29 -9.23
N TYR A 265 11.41 -3.57 -8.11
CA TYR A 265 12.01 -4.19 -6.93
C TYR A 265 12.56 -5.59 -7.22
N PHE A 266 11.78 -6.45 -7.87
CA PHE A 266 12.19 -7.81 -8.22
C PHE A 266 13.43 -7.81 -9.11
N ASN A 267 13.46 -7.00 -10.16
CA ASN A 267 14.60 -7.01 -11.08
C ASN A 267 15.87 -6.46 -10.45
N GLN A 268 15.75 -5.41 -9.64
CA GLN A 268 16.89 -4.81 -8.96
C GLN A 268 17.50 -5.78 -7.94
N GLU A 269 16.68 -6.60 -7.28
CA GLU A 269 17.06 -7.32 -6.05
C GLU A 269 17.11 -8.85 -6.19
N LYS A 270 16.58 -9.43 -7.28
CA LYS A 270 16.58 -10.90 -7.46
C LYS A 270 17.98 -11.48 -7.41
N ASN A 271 18.12 -12.54 -6.62
CA ASN A 271 19.35 -13.29 -6.37
C ASN A 271 20.53 -12.44 -5.88
N LYS A 272 20.25 -11.31 -5.23
CA LYS A 272 21.27 -10.47 -4.61
C LYS A 272 21.24 -10.61 -3.09
N VAL A 273 22.42 -10.49 -2.50
CA VAL A 273 22.63 -10.42 -1.05
C VAL A 273 23.51 -9.22 -0.75
N TYR A 274 23.15 -8.48 0.30
CA TYR A 274 23.88 -7.31 0.78
C TYR A 274 24.46 -7.59 2.16
N LEU A 275 25.78 -7.77 2.23
CA LEU A 275 26.52 -8.11 3.44
C LEU A 275 26.59 -6.97 4.48
N ASP A 276 26.27 -5.73 4.07
CA ASP A 276 26.19 -4.55 4.93
C ASP A 276 24.75 -4.15 5.29
N GLU A 277 23.78 -5.00 4.98
CA GLU A 277 22.37 -4.86 5.37
C GLU A 277 21.99 -5.94 6.41
N PRO A 278 20.84 -5.82 7.10
CA PRO A 278 20.43 -6.78 8.11
C PRO A 278 20.41 -8.21 7.57
N TYR A 279 20.89 -9.16 8.38
CA TYR A 279 21.03 -10.58 8.04
C TYR A 279 21.93 -10.90 6.83
N GLY A 280 22.80 -9.98 6.41
CA GLY A 280 23.62 -10.18 5.21
C GLY A 280 24.50 -11.44 5.25
N ILE A 281 25.03 -11.83 6.41
CA ILE A 281 25.88 -13.02 6.57
C ILE A 281 25.03 -14.30 6.40
N GLU A 282 23.89 -14.35 7.06
CA GLU A 282 22.93 -15.47 7.01
C GLU A 282 22.39 -15.64 5.59
N CYS A 283 21.93 -14.56 4.95
CA CYS A 283 21.46 -14.59 3.57
C CYS A 283 22.54 -15.07 2.61
N TYR A 284 23.79 -14.61 2.77
CA TYR A 284 24.88 -15.11 1.93
C TYR A 284 25.03 -16.60 2.08
N ALA A 285 25.02 -17.10 3.32
CA ALA A 285 25.21 -18.51 3.60
C ALA A 285 24.10 -19.37 2.99
N GLU A 286 22.84 -18.96 3.14
CA GLU A 286 21.67 -19.63 2.56
C GLU A 286 21.73 -19.68 1.03
N TYR A 287 22.02 -18.54 0.38
CA TYR A 287 22.18 -18.50 -1.08
C TYR A 287 23.36 -19.35 -1.56
N LYS A 288 24.45 -19.40 -0.77
CA LYS A 288 25.62 -20.20 -1.09
C LYS A 288 25.37 -21.69 -0.91
N GLU A 289 24.53 -22.09 0.04
CA GLU A 289 24.09 -23.48 0.16
C GLU A 289 23.35 -23.94 -1.10
N ILE A 290 22.33 -23.20 -1.51
CA ILE A 290 21.54 -23.52 -2.73
C ILE A 290 22.46 -23.55 -3.95
N TYR A 291 23.39 -22.60 -4.05
CA TYR A 291 24.39 -22.62 -5.11
C TYR A 291 25.20 -23.92 -5.13
N TYR A 292 25.68 -24.40 -3.98
CA TYR A 292 26.45 -25.64 -3.93
C TYR A 292 25.62 -26.90 -4.12
N GLU A 293 24.32 -26.89 -3.80
CA GLU A 293 23.41 -27.98 -4.18
C GLU A 293 23.32 -28.14 -5.71
N GLU A 294 23.32 -27.02 -6.44
CA GLU A 294 23.36 -27.01 -7.92
C GLU A 294 24.79 -27.27 -8.46
N HIS A 295 25.83 -27.05 -7.65
CA HIS A 295 27.26 -27.13 -8.02
C HIS A 295 28.09 -27.95 -7.00
N PRO A 296 27.77 -29.23 -6.76
CA PRO A 296 28.39 -30.02 -5.70
C PRO A 296 29.88 -30.31 -5.94
N ASP A 297 30.33 -30.27 -7.20
CA ASP A 297 31.73 -30.41 -7.59
C ASP A 297 32.57 -29.17 -7.18
N GLU A 298 31.99 -27.97 -7.25
CA GLU A 298 32.64 -26.75 -6.74
C GLU A 298 32.80 -26.78 -5.22
N TYR A 299 31.79 -27.29 -4.51
CA TYR A 299 31.87 -27.51 -3.07
C TYR A 299 33.01 -28.47 -2.72
N GLU A 300 33.08 -29.62 -3.39
CA GLU A 300 34.13 -30.62 -3.17
C GLU A 300 35.52 -30.07 -3.47
N LYS A 301 35.66 -29.35 -4.57
CA LYS A 301 36.91 -28.70 -4.95
C LYS A 301 37.38 -27.69 -3.92
N LYS A 302 36.46 -26.91 -3.33
CA LYS A 302 36.78 -25.87 -2.35
C LYS A 302 37.13 -26.44 -0.97
N TYR A 303 36.36 -27.41 -0.51
CA TYR A 303 36.45 -27.92 0.87
C TYR A 303 37.19 -29.26 1.01
N GLY A 304 37.55 -29.89 -0.12
CA GLY A 304 38.19 -31.20 -0.13
C GLY A 304 37.30 -32.32 0.40
N ARG A 305 35.98 -32.16 0.31
CA ARG A 305 34.98 -33.14 0.77
C ARG A 305 33.67 -33.01 -0.02
N PRO A 306 33.00 -34.12 -0.34
CA PRO A 306 31.77 -34.06 -1.14
C PRO A 306 30.64 -33.41 -0.34
N LEU A 307 29.75 -32.69 -1.05
CA LEU A 307 28.53 -32.12 -0.46
C LEU A 307 27.62 -33.24 0.07
N TYR A 308 27.47 -34.32 -0.69
CA TYR A 308 26.71 -35.49 -0.29
C TYR A 308 27.66 -36.64 0.08
N LEU A 309 27.53 -37.12 1.32
CA LEU A 309 28.31 -38.22 1.88
C LEU A 309 27.92 -39.56 1.22
N PRO A 310 28.72 -40.64 1.39
CA PRO A 310 28.41 -41.94 0.79
C PRO A 310 27.06 -42.56 1.18
N ASP A 311 26.46 -42.13 2.29
CA ASP A 311 25.12 -42.55 2.74
C ASP A 311 23.99 -41.70 2.11
N GLY A 312 24.33 -40.77 1.22
CA GLY A 312 23.42 -39.85 0.56
C GLY A 312 23.01 -38.65 1.41
N LYS A 313 23.50 -38.53 2.66
CA LYS A 313 23.21 -37.36 3.49
C LYS A 313 24.11 -36.20 3.10
N GLU A 314 23.56 -35.01 3.22
CA GLU A 314 24.30 -33.77 3.10
C GLU A 314 25.39 -33.64 4.18
N ASP A 315 26.50 -32.99 3.85
CA ASP A 315 27.57 -32.70 4.77
C ASP A 315 27.03 -31.85 5.93
N PRO A 316 27.07 -32.33 7.19
CA PRO A 316 26.53 -31.59 8.32
C PRO A 316 27.25 -30.26 8.61
N LYS A 317 28.33 -29.95 7.90
CA LYS A 317 29.05 -28.68 7.96
C LYS A 317 28.70 -27.70 6.83
N HIS A 318 27.83 -28.08 5.89
CA HIS A 318 27.55 -27.28 4.69
C HIS A 318 27.23 -25.82 5.03
N PHE A 319 26.18 -25.59 5.84
CA PHE A 319 25.81 -24.25 6.28
C PHE A 319 26.91 -23.53 7.07
N GLU A 320 27.61 -24.21 7.99
CA GLU A 320 28.69 -23.60 8.79
C GLU A 320 29.83 -23.09 7.88
N LEU A 321 30.16 -23.85 6.83
CA LEU A 321 31.17 -23.49 5.85
C LEU A 321 30.72 -22.28 5.02
N CYS A 322 29.46 -22.26 4.58
CA CYS A 322 28.85 -21.11 3.89
C CYS A 322 28.83 -19.84 4.78
N LEU A 323 28.52 -19.96 6.08
CA LEU A 323 28.61 -18.86 7.05
C LEU A 323 30.04 -18.32 7.21
N ASN A 324 31.04 -19.20 7.18
CA ASN A 324 32.43 -18.79 7.26
C ASN A 324 32.85 -18.06 5.98
N GLU A 325 32.42 -18.51 4.79
CA GLU A 325 32.62 -17.75 3.56
C GLU A 325 32.01 -16.36 3.61
N ALA A 326 30.77 -16.24 4.09
CA ALA A 326 30.08 -14.96 4.23
C ALA A 326 30.88 -13.98 5.10
N LYS A 327 31.39 -14.45 6.24
CA LYS A 327 32.23 -13.66 7.15
C LYS A 327 33.53 -13.22 6.50
N GLU A 328 34.20 -14.10 5.76
CA GLU A 328 35.43 -13.75 5.05
C GLU A 328 35.17 -12.77 3.89
N ALA A 329 34.06 -12.92 3.17
CA ALA A 329 33.62 -11.97 2.16
C ALA A 329 33.36 -10.59 2.75
N GLN A 330 32.63 -10.52 3.88
CA GLN A 330 32.36 -9.26 4.58
C GLN A 330 33.67 -8.62 5.10
N LYS A 331 34.59 -9.40 5.69
CA LYS A 331 35.92 -8.91 6.12
C LYS A 331 36.76 -8.37 4.95
N ALA A 332 36.60 -8.96 3.76
CA ALA A 332 37.24 -8.49 2.54
C ALA A 332 36.61 -7.20 1.97
N GLY A 333 35.57 -6.66 2.61
CA GLY A 333 34.88 -5.44 2.17
C GLY A 333 33.88 -5.67 1.04
N ILE A 334 33.52 -6.93 0.76
CA ILE A 334 32.46 -7.25 -0.19
C ILE A 334 31.13 -6.81 0.42
N LYS A 335 30.37 -6.02 -0.33
CA LYS A 335 29.06 -5.48 0.09
C LYS A 335 27.89 -6.16 -0.60
N GLU A 336 28.02 -6.41 -1.90
CA GLU A 336 26.97 -7.00 -2.73
C GLU A 336 27.51 -8.27 -3.38
N MET A 337 26.67 -9.31 -3.41
CA MET A 337 26.92 -10.55 -4.12
C MET A 337 25.67 -10.93 -4.91
N ARG A 338 25.87 -11.40 -6.14
CA ARG A 338 24.82 -11.98 -6.97
C ARG A 338 25.10 -13.47 -7.18
N PHE A 339 24.09 -14.30 -6.97
CA PHE A 339 24.18 -15.73 -7.18
C PHE A 339 23.48 -16.11 -8.50
N ASP A 340 24.17 -16.88 -9.34
CA ASP A 340 23.60 -17.45 -10.56
C ASP A 340 22.95 -18.79 -10.24
N ILE A 341 21.84 -18.72 -9.52
CA ILE A 341 21.00 -19.87 -9.18
C ILE A 341 19.62 -19.66 -9.81
N GLY A 342 18.90 -20.74 -10.09
CA GLY A 342 17.47 -20.63 -10.32
C GLY A 342 16.84 -19.86 -9.15
N TYR A 343 15.87 -18.97 -9.39
CA TYR A 343 15.25 -18.28 -8.27
C TYR A 343 14.70 -19.34 -7.29
N SER A 344 15.27 -19.36 -6.10
CA SER A 344 14.82 -20.25 -5.05
C SER A 344 13.89 -19.49 -4.13
N PRO A 345 12.61 -19.89 -4.03
CA PRO A 345 11.73 -19.37 -2.98
C PRO A 345 12.20 -19.78 -1.58
N ALA A 346 13.22 -20.63 -1.46
CA ALA A 346 13.86 -20.99 -0.19
C ALA A 346 14.81 -19.93 0.36
N ALA A 347 14.98 -18.80 -0.32
CA ALA A 347 15.60 -17.64 0.31
C ALA A 347 14.76 -17.26 1.52
N SER A 348 15.33 -17.44 2.72
CA SER A 348 14.60 -17.28 3.98
C SER A 348 14.03 -15.87 4.09
N GLU A 349 13.23 -15.65 5.10
CA GLU A 349 12.70 -14.33 5.32
C GLU A 349 13.75 -13.28 5.70
N HIS A 350 14.94 -13.71 6.13
CA HIS A 350 16.12 -12.85 6.20
C HIS A 350 16.40 -12.19 4.84
N SER A 351 16.27 -12.94 3.73
CA SER A 351 16.49 -12.41 2.38
C SER A 351 15.51 -11.29 2.03
N VAL A 352 14.27 -11.38 2.51
CA VAL A 352 13.23 -10.37 2.31
C VAL A 352 13.59 -9.08 3.04
N ILE A 353 14.04 -9.20 4.30
CA ILE A 353 14.51 -8.08 5.09
C ILE A 353 15.76 -7.45 4.45
N ASN A 354 16.75 -8.27 4.09
CA ASN A 354 18.03 -7.84 3.54
C ASN A 354 17.84 -7.00 2.27
N ARG A 355 17.13 -7.57 1.29
CA ARG A 355 16.89 -6.90 0.00
C ARG A 355 15.89 -5.76 0.10
N GLY A 356 14.90 -5.86 1.01
CA GLY A 356 13.93 -4.82 1.26
C GLY A 356 14.54 -3.58 1.90
N SER A 357 15.43 -3.78 2.87
CA SER A 357 16.21 -2.70 3.49
C SER A 357 17.11 -2.01 2.45
N HIS A 358 17.86 -2.80 1.67
CA HIS A 358 18.71 -2.28 0.60
C HIS A 358 17.90 -1.45 -0.41
N PHE A 359 16.82 -2.02 -0.97
CA PHE A 359 16.00 -1.37 -1.99
C PHE A 359 15.44 -0.03 -1.50
N CYS A 360 14.88 -0.02 -0.28
CA CYS A 360 14.29 1.17 0.32
C CYS A 360 15.32 2.29 0.51
N LYS A 361 16.52 1.94 1.02
CA LYS A 361 17.62 2.86 1.27
C LYS A 361 18.25 3.40 -0.02
N THR A 362 18.57 2.52 -0.96
CA THR A 362 19.23 2.87 -2.23
C THR A 362 18.34 3.76 -3.09
N ASN A 363 17.04 3.46 -3.17
CA ASN A 363 16.08 4.27 -3.92
C ASN A 363 15.49 5.43 -3.08
N GLN A 364 15.89 5.54 -1.82
CA GLN A 364 15.40 6.55 -0.87
C GLN A 364 13.86 6.58 -0.79
N VAL A 365 13.19 5.45 -0.96
CA VAL A 365 11.72 5.40 -0.95
C VAL A 365 11.18 5.33 0.46
N LEU A 366 11.86 4.62 1.37
CA LEU A 366 11.51 4.51 2.79
C LEU A 366 12.78 4.47 3.66
N ASP A 367 12.67 5.01 4.87
CA ASP A 367 13.49 4.60 6.00
C ASP A 367 12.73 3.49 6.73
N ILE A 368 13.23 2.25 6.64
CA ILE A 368 12.52 1.05 7.10
C ILE A 368 13.35 0.30 8.13
N ARG A 369 12.70 -0.05 9.25
CA ARG A 369 13.24 -0.92 10.30
C ARG A 369 12.44 -2.21 10.33
N PHE A 370 13.13 -3.33 10.46
CA PHE A 370 12.53 -4.64 10.69
C PHE A 370 12.84 -5.11 12.10
N GLU A 371 11.90 -5.82 12.71
CA GLU A 371 12.01 -6.40 14.04
C GLU A 371 11.53 -7.86 13.97
N ASP A 372 12.43 -8.78 14.28
CA ASP A 372 12.13 -10.21 14.34
C ASP A 372 11.20 -10.51 15.52
N MET A 373 10.07 -11.14 15.22
CA MET A 373 9.07 -11.54 16.22
C MET A 373 9.12 -13.05 16.50
N GLY A 374 10.02 -13.79 15.83
CA GLY A 374 10.18 -15.22 15.93
C GLY A 374 9.02 -16.00 15.32
N HIS A 375 8.85 -17.24 15.77
CA HIS A 375 7.91 -18.19 15.18
C HIS A 375 6.51 -18.17 15.81
N THR A 376 6.39 -17.68 17.04
CA THR A 376 5.16 -17.80 17.86
C THR A 376 4.88 -16.54 18.71
N PRO A 377 4.81 -15.35 18.10
CA PRO A 377 4.42 -14.15 18.86
C PRO A 377 3.01 -14.32 19.43
N THR A 378 2.80 -13.77 20.64
CA THR A 378 1.48 -13.74 21.27
C THR A 378 0.57 -12.72 20.57
N ASP A 379 -0.75 -12.94 20.64
CA ASP A 379 -1.74 -11.97 20.13
C ASP A 379 -1.54 -10.58 20.74
N LYS A 380 -1.05 -10.50 21.99
CA LYS A 380 -0.73 -9.23 22.65
C LYS A 380 0.45 -8.52 21.96
N GLN A 381 1.54 -9.23 21.67
CA GLN A 381 2.69 -8.65 20.96
C GLN A 381 2.30 -8.18 19.56
N LEU A 382 1.50 -8.98 18.84
CA LEU A 382 0.98 -8.60 17.54
C LEU A 382 0.11 -7.32 17.62
N GLN A 383 -0.79 -7.23 18.60
CA GLN A 383 -1.61 -6.04 18.80
C GLN A 383 -0.79 -4.80 19.18
N GLU A 384 0.23 -4.95 20.04
CA GLU A 384 1.12 -3.86 20.43
C GLU A 384 1.85 -3.29 19.21
N VAL A 385 2.40 -4.13 18.33
CA VAL A 385 3.03 -3.68 17.07
C VAL A 385 2.04 -2.91 16.19
N LEU A 386 0.86 -3.48 15.97
CA LEU A 386 -0.16 -2.86 15.11
C LEU A 386 -0.66 -1.52 15.66
N GLN A 387 -0.84 -1.41 16.98
CA GLN A 387 -1.24 -0.17 17.65
C GLN A 387 -0.16 0.92 17.59
N ASN A 388 1.11 0.52 17.57
CA ASN A 388 2.25 1.42 17.43
C ASN A 388 2.53 1.80 15.96
N GLY A 389 1.63 1.48 15.03
CA GLY A 389 1.76 1.81 13.61
C GLY A 389 2.68 0.87 12.83
N GLY A 390 3.18 -0.19 13.45
CA GLY A 390 3.94 -1.22 12.75
C GLY A 390 3.05 -2.08 11.86
N LYS A 391 3.65 -2.71 10.85
CA LYS A 391 3.00 -3.74 10.04
C LYS A 391 3.62 -5.09 10.37
N VAL A 392 2.79 -6.09 10.64
CA VAL A 392 3.27 -7.44 10.88
C VAL A 392 3.17 -8.24 9.60
N VAL A 393 4.27 -8.85 9.17
CA VAL A 393 4.30 -9.84 8.11
C VAL A 393 4.45 -11.20 8.73
N PHE A 394 3.76 -12.18 8.18
CA PHE A 394 3.94 -13.57 8.55
C PHE A 394 4.06 -14.47 7.33
N THR A 395 4.99 -15.42 7.40
CA THR A 395 5.09 -16.56 6.50
C THR A 395 4.40 -17.75 7.14
N THR A 396 3.72 -18.57 6.34
CA THR A 396 3.16 -19.85 6.78
C THR A 396 3.11 -20.84 5.63
N GLU A 397 3.16 -22.13 5.95
CA GLU A 397 2.92 -23.23 5.02
C GLU A 397 1.65 -24.01 5.42
N ASN A 398 1.09 -24.80 4.51
CA ASN A 398 -0.02 -25.72 4.82
C ASN A 398 -1.25 -25.03 5.45
N TYR A 399 -1.59 -23.85 4.95
CA TYR A 399 -2.61 -22.98 5.53
C TYR A 399 -3.97 -23.08 4.82
N VAL A 400 -4.99 -22.62 5.55
CA VAL A 400 -6.36 -22.37 5.12
C VAL A 400 -6.71 -20.93 5.49
N LEU A 401 -7.14 -20.18 4.49
CA LEU A 401 -7.68 -18.84 4.65
C LEU A 401 -9.20 -18.90 4.58
N GLU A 402 -9.84 -18.08 5.40
CA GLU A 402 -11.28 -18.04 5.58
C GLU A 402 -11.85 -16.67 5.22
N ASP A 403 -13.16 -16.64 4.95
CA ASP A 403 -13.94 -15.42 4.95
C ASP A 403 -14.31 -15.00 6.39
N TYR A 404 -15.08 -13.91 6.52
CA TYR A 404 -15.44 -13.36 7.83
C TYR A 404 -16.34 -14.31 8.65
N VAL A 405 -17.14 -15.17 8.01
CA VAL A 405 -18.00 -16.17 8.69
C VAL A 405 -17.29 -17.49 8.97
N GLY A 406 -16.07 -17.67 8.46
CA GLY A 406 -15.25 -18.85 8.69
C GLY A 406 -15.34 -19.93 7.61
N ASN A 407 -15.89 -19.62 6.42
CA ASN A 407 -15.81 -20.54 5.28
C ASN A 407 -14.41 -20.51 4.67
N SER A 408 -13.88 -21.67 4.28
CA SER A 408 -12.59 -21.75 3.60
C SER A 408 -12.67 -21.12 2.20
N ILE A 409 -11.82 -20.12 1.94
CA ILE A 409 -11.68 -19.43 0.65
C ILE A 409 -10.47 -19.93 -0.12
N ALA A 410 -9.37 -20.22 0.56
CA ALA A 410 -8.15 -20.71 -0.06
C ALA A 410 -7.47 -21.74 0.83
N LYS A 411 -6.82 -22.73 0.21
CA LYS A 411 -6.00 -23.73 0.87
C LYS A 411 -4.75 -23.96 0.04
N SER A 412 -3.59 -23.88 0.66
CA SER A 412 -2.31 -24.17 0.00
C SER A 412 -1.44 -25.07 0.87
N SER A 413 -0.64 -25.93 0.22
CA SER A 413 0.44 -26.66 0.87
C SER A 413 1.80 -25.98 0.71
N SER A 414 1.90 -24.93 -0.11
CA SER A 414 3.13 -24.16 -0.29
C SER A 414 3.25 -23.06 0.76
N GLY A 415 4.48 -22.60 1.00
CA GLY A 415 4.74 -21.38 1.74
C GLY A 415 4.10 -20.14 1.11
N HIS A 416 3.70 -19.19 1.94
CA HIS A 416 3.13 -17.93 1.53
C HIS A 416 3.36 -16.83 2.56
N GLN A 417 3.61 -15.60 2.09
CA GLN A 417 3.77 -14.42 2.93
C GLN A 417 2.56 -13.50 2.85
N MET A 418 2.11 -13.02 4.01
CA MET A 418 0.91 -12.20 4.16
C MET A 418 1.15 -11.11 5.21
N ILE A 419 0.35 -10.03 5.15
CA ILE A 419 0.42 -8.94 6.14
C ILE A 419 -0.76 -9.06 7.10
N ILE A 420 -0.50 -9.11 8.40
CA ILE A 420 -1.54 -9.01 9.43
C ILE A 420 -1.91 -7.53 9.57
N THR A 421 -3.21 -7.25 9.40
CA THR A 421 -3.79 -5.90 9.48
C THR A 421 -4.68 -5.71 10.71
N GLY A 422 -4.92 -6.79 11.48
CA GLY A 422 -5.72 -6.76 12.70
C GLY A 422 -5.92 -8.15 13.27
N ILE A 423 -6.52 -8.21 14.46
CA ILE A 423 -6.91 -9.46 15.13
C ILE A 423 -8.38 -9.33 15.54
N THR A 424 -9.18 -10.34 15.23
CA THR A 424 -10.59 -10.39 15.63
C THR A 424 -10.74 -10.81 17.10
N ALA A 425 -11.89 -10.53 17.70
CA ALA A 425 -12.15 -10.84 19.11
C ALA A 425 -12.07 -12.35 19.43
N ASP A 426 -12.28 -13.23 18.44
CA ASP A 426 -12.16 -14.69 18.56
C ASP A 426 -10.71 -15.21 18.34
N GLY A 427 -9.76 -14.30 18.05
CA GLY A 427 -8.34 -14.60 17.89
C GLY A 427 -7.90 -15.00 16.48
N ARG A 428 -8.70 -14.70 15.44
CA ARG A 428 -8.28 -14.87 14.05
C ARG A 428 -7.49 -13.65 13.58
N TYR A 429 -6.48 -13.87 12.76
CA TYR A 429 -5.71 -12.81 12.13
C TYR A 429 -6.46 -12.30 10.90
N ILE A 430 -6.62 -10.98 10.80
CA ILE A 430 -7.11 -10.31 9.59
C ILE A 430 -5.91 -10.10 8.68
N VAL A 431 -5.87 -10.77 7.54
CA VAL A 431 -4.69 -10.80 6.67
C VAL A 431 -4.97 -10.13 5.33
N SER A 432 -3.99 -9.36 4.86
CA SER A 432 -3.90 -8.80 3.52
C SER A 432 -3.09 -9.76 2.65
N THR A 433 -3.72 -10.27 1.59
CA THR A 433 -3.12 -11.21 0.63
C THR A 433 -3.88 -11.23 -0.68
N TRP A 434 -3.17 -11.33 -1.81
CA TRP A 434 -3.78 -11.32 -3.16
C TRP A 434 -4.77 -10.16 -3.36
N GLY A 435 -4.39 -8.98 -2.86
CA GLY A 435 -5.20 -7.77 -2.86
C GLY A 435 -6.48 -7.83 -2.02
N ARG A 436 -6.67 -8.87 -1.22
CA ARG A 436 -7.90 -9.15 -0.47
C ARG A 436 -7.67 -9.16 1.03
N LYS A 437 -8.75 -8.89 1.76
CA LYS A 437 -8.86 -9.16 3.20
C LYS A 437 -9.43 -10.56 3.40
N LEU A 438 -8.64 -11.41 4.03
CA LEU A 438 -9.03 -12.76 4.43
C LEU A 438 -8.73 -12.96 5.92
N PHE A 439 -9.09 -14.12 6.46
CA PHE A 439 -8.91 -14.46 7.86
C PHE A 439 -8.05 -15.72 7.98
N TYR A 440 -7.03 -15.66 8.82
CA TYR A 440 -6.21 -16.81 9.18
C TYR A 440 -6.51 -17.18 10.63
N ASP A 441 -7.01 -18.39 10.87
CA ASP A 441 -7.26 -18.89 12.21
C ASP A 441 -6.05 -19.72 12.69
N PRO A 442 -5.23 -19.22 13.65
CA PRO A 442 -4.06 -19.94 14.13
C PRO A 442 -4.41 -21.25 14.85
N LYS A 443 -5.65 -21.41 15.36
CA LYS A 443 -6.12 -22.63 16.03
C LYS A 443 -6.51 -23.72 15.02
N LYS A 444 -7.14 -23.34 13.90
CA LYS A 444 -7.52 -24.28 12.81
C LYS A 444 -6.35 -24.63 11.91
N ASN A 445 -5.47 -23.67 11.67
CA ASN A 445 -4.19 -23.90 10.99
C ASN A 445 -3.16 -24.50 11.96
N SER A 446 -3.63 -25.33 12.89
CA SER A 446 -2.86 -25.90 13.99
C SER A 446 -1.52 -26.37 13.47
N ILE A 447 -0.50 -25.65 13.92
CA ILE A 447 0.84 -25.70 13.37
C ILE A 447 1.38 -27.10 13.68
N LYS A 448 1.57 -27.92 12.65
CA LYS A 448 2.17 -29.26 12.87
C LYS A 448 3.62 -29.14 13.33
N ASP A 449 4.29 -28.06 12.93
CA ASP A 449 5.62 -27.69 13.36
C ASP A 449 5.68 -26.18 13.62
N PRO A 450 5.77 -25.72 14.88
CA PRO A 450 5.79 -24.30 15.23
C PRO A 450 6.87 -23.51 14.46
N ASN A 451 7.91 -24.15 13.94
CA ASN A 451 8.97 -23.50 13.18
C ASN A 451 8.58 -23.17 11.73
N GLN A 452 7.42 -23.63 11.23
CA GLN A 452 6.93 -23.35 9.87
C GLN A 452 6.35 -21.95 9.69
N ASN A 453 6.07 -21.24 10.79
CA ASN A 453 5.62 -19.87 10.72
C ASN A 453 6.76 -18.96 11.13
N TRP A 454 6.88 -17.82 10.47
CA TRP A 454 7.83 -16.79 10.87
C TRP A 454 7.18 -15.42 10.81
N PHE A 455 7.46 -14.59 11.79
CA PHE A 455 6.85 -13.27 11.95
C PHE A 455 7.92 -12.21 12.08
N TYR A 456 7.69 -11.09 11.40
CA TYR A 456 8.47 -9.88 11.61
C TYR A 456 7.57 -8.66 11.57
N ALA A 457 7.93 -7.65 12.36
CA ALA A 457 7.33 -6.34 12.29
C ALA A 457 8.19 -5.43 11.40
N SER A 458 7.53 -4.51 10.69
CA SER A 458 8.18 -3.40 10.01
C SER A 458 7.63 -2.07 10.50
N TYR A 459 8.53 -1.11 10.65
CA TYR A 459 8.22 0.29 10.93
C TYR A 459 8.90 1.12 9.85
N TYR A 460 8.21 2.13 9.33
CA TYR A 460 8.78 2.94 8.25
C TYR A 460 8.31 4.38 8.29
N SER A 461 9.12 5.23 7.66
CA SER A 461 8.78 6.62 7.40
C SER A 461 9.32 7.06 6.04
N ILE A 462 8.72 8.10 5.45
CA ILE A 462 9.27 8.72 4.25
C ILE A 462 10.54 9.50 4.62
N PRO A 463 11.70 9.25 3.98
CA PRO A 463 12.93 9.97 4.26
C PRO A 463 12.74 11.46 4.04
N LYS A 464 13.02 12.25 5.08
CA LYS A 464 13.00 13.72 4.97
C LYS A 464 14.06 14.15 3.97
N VAL A 465 13.66 14.91 2.96
CA VAL A 465 14.60 15.53 2.01
C VAL A 465 15.50 16.46 2.82
N LYS A 466 16.78 16.10 2.98
CA LYS A 466 17.78 17.02 3.56
C LYS A 466 17.97 18.16 2.58
N ILE A 467 17.24 19.25 2.79
CA ILE A 467 17.51 20.51 2.10
C ILE A 467 18.82 21.01 2.67
N ASN A 468 19.93 20.71 1.99
CA ASN A 468 21.20 21.36 2.25
C ASN A 468 21.04 22.83 1.90
N LYS A 469 20.59 23.64 2.87
CA LYS A 469 20.67 25.10 2.82
C LYS A 469 22.14 25.48 2.88
N THR A 470 22.88 25.22 1.82
CA THR A 470 24.09 25.98 1.54
C THR A 470 23.60 27.32 1.03
N VAL A 471 23.22 28.21 1.93
CA VAL A 471 23.05 29.61 1.60
C VAL A 471 24.45 30.09 1.26
N LYS A 472 24.81 30.04 -0.04
CA LYS A 472 25.90 30.87 -0.53
C LYS A 472 25.44 32.29 -0.26
N ARG A 473 26.00 32.91 0.77
CA ARG A 473 25.92 34.35 0.97
C ARG A 473 26.57 34.93 -0.28
N PHE A 474 25.75 35.39 -1.22
CA PHE A 474 26.25 36.18 -2.33
C PHE A 474 26.67 37.51 -1.71
N ASP A 475 27.98 37.74 -1.65
CA ASP A 475 28.49 39.09 -1.43
C ASP A 475 28.02 39.94 -2.61
N LEU A 476 27.04 40.80 -2.37
CA LEU A 476 26.53 41.76 -3.35
C LEU A 476 27.58 42.84 -3.68
N ASP A 477 28.67 42.90 -2.91
CA ASP A 477 29.75 43.88 -3.07
C ASP A 477 30.71 43.58 -4.23
N SER A 478 30.57 42.42 -4.91
CA SER A 478 31.42 42.06 -6.05
C SER A 478 30.66 41.73 -7.35
N VAL A 479 29.38 42.07 -7.46
CA VAL A 479 28.63 41.88 -8.71
C VAL A 479 28.86 43.09 -9.61
N ASP A 480 29.85 42.96 -10.49
CA ASP A 480 30.06 43.90 -11.59
C ASP A 480 28.86 43.85 -12.55
N ALA A 481 28.41 45.02 -13.00
CA ALA A 481 27.16 45.20 -13.72
C ALA A 481 27.27 44.74 -15.18
N SER A 482 27.27 43.43 -15.43
CA SER A 482 26.98 42.85 -16.75
C SER A 482 26.17 41.55 -16.62
N LEU A 483 24.88 41.70 -16.33
CA LEU A 483 23.90 40.59 -16.30
C LEU A 483 23.39 40.25 -17.70
N SER A 484 24.25 39.71 -18.57
CA SER A 484 23.81 39.09 -19.84
C SER A 484 23.97 37.57 -19.89
N ASP A 485 24.78 36.93 -19.04
CA ASP A 485 25.20 35.54 -19.31
C ASP A 485 25.17 34.56 -18.13
N ILE A 486 24.36 34.80 -17.09
CA ILE A 486 24.13 33.78 -16.05
C ILE A 486 22.88 32.96 -16.39
N VAL A 487 23.07 31.90 -17.19
CA VAL A 487 22.12 30.79 -17.30
C VAL A 487 22.44 29.80 -16.18
N LEU A 488 21.70 29.87 -15.06
CA LEU A 488 21.68 28.79 -14.06
C LEU A 488 20.69 27.71 -14.51
N PRO A 489 21.07 26.43 -14.59
CA PRO A 489 20.12 25.35 -14.83
C PRO A 489 19.48 24.96 -13.50
N LEU A 490 18.56 25.80 -13.00
CA LEU A 490 17.65 25.41 -11.94
C LEU A 490 16.23 25.76 -12.38
N ASN A 491 15.60 24.77 -13.00
CA ASN A 491 14.20 24.82 -13.40
C ASN A 491 13.33 24.61 -12.14
N ILE A 492 13.31 25.60 -11.24
CA ILE A 492 12.37 25.66 -10.13
C ILE A 492 11.15 26.42 -10.64
N LYS A 493 10.13 25.69 -11.08
CA LYS A 493 8.81 26.28 -11.30
C LYS A 493 8.23 26.66 -9.94
N SER A 494 8.16 27.97 -9.70
CA SER A 494 7.27 28.68 -8.78
C SER A 494 6.98 28.01 -7.43
N VAL A 495 7.64 28.49 -6.37
CA VAL A 495 7.08 28.45 -5.02
C VAL A 495 6.09 29.62 -4.94
N GLU A 496 4.83 29.38 -5.29
CA GLU A 496 3.75 30.28 -4.94
C GLU A 496 3.24 29.92 -3.54
N ASN A 497 2.98 30.95 -2.73
CA ASN A 497 2.47 30.92 -1.36
C ASN A 497 3.51 30.66 -0.26
N THR A 498 4.26 31.70 0.05
CA THR A 498 4.57 32.01 1.45
C THR A 498 4.27 33.48 1.68
N ASP A 499 3.29 33.76 2.53
CA ASP A 499 2.92 35.12 2.93
C ASP A 499 4.09 35.76 3.67
N VAL A 500 4.85 36.61 2.98
CA VAL A 500 5.85 37.47 3.60
C VAL A 500 5.10 38.67 4.17
N ILE A 501 4.83 38.64 5.48
CA ILE A 501 4.33 39.80 6.22
C ILE A 501 5.48 40.80 6.36
N VAL A 502 5.51 41.82 5.49
CA VAL A 502 6.39 42.97 5.65
C VAL A 502 5.72 43.96 6.61
N ASN A 503 6.28 44.13 7.80
CA ASN A 503 5.79 45.08 8.78
C ASN A 503 6.50 46.44 8.61
N PRO A 504 5.83 47.53 8.20
CA PRO A 504 6.49 48.82 8.08
C PRO A 504 6.59 49.47 9.45
N MET A 505 7.81 49.55 10.01
CA MET A 505 8.08 50.45 11.13
C MET A 505 8.01 51.91 10.64
N LEU A 506 6.99 52.62 11.12
CA LEU A 506 6.87 54.07 11.01
C LEU A 506 7.95 54.74 11.87
N GLY A 507 8.98 55.28 11.22
CA GLY A 507 9.95 56.19 11.82
C GLY A 507 10.21 57.39 10.91
N LYS A 508 9.78 58.58 11.34
CA LYS A 508 10.07 59.86 10.66
C LYS A 508 11.56 60.20 10.79
N GLY A 509 12.27 60.31 9.67
CA GLY A 509 13.48 61.14 9.58
C GLY A 509 14.61 60.56 8.72
N GLY A 510 14.99 61.32 7.68
CA GLY A 510 16.33 61.31 7.09
C GLY A 510 16.65 60.19 6.09
N ILE A 511 16.71 60.56 4.81
CA ILE A 511 17.25 59.73 3.73
C ILE A 511 18.76 59.57 3.95
N SER A 512 19.23 58.35 4.25
CA SER A 512 20.61 57.92 4.03
C SER A 512 20.62 56.67 3.13
N LYS A 513 21.68 56.51 2.35
CA LYS A 513 21.77 55.62 1.18
C LYS A 513 22.18 54.17 1.47
N ASP A 514 22.12 53.73 2.73
CA ASP A 514 22.48 52.37 3.12
C ASP A 514 21.33 51.73 3.90
N HIS A 515 20.59 50.83 3.25
CA HIS A 515 19.64 49.94 3.90
C HIS A 515 20.03 48.50 3.63
N SER A 516 20.74 47.89 4.58
CA SER A 516 20.77 46.44 4.74
C SER A 516 19.42 46.00 5.30
N TYR A 517 18.73 45.09 4.61
CA TYR A 517 17.52 44.45 5.13
C TYR A 517 17.92 43.20 5.90
N ASP A 518 17.66 43.17 7.22
CA ASP A 518 17.70 41.93 7.99
C ASP A 518 16.44 41.13 7.68
N VAL A 519 16.58 40.08 6.89
CA VAL A 519 15.54 39.06 6.71
C VAL A 519 15.64 38.11 7.90
N GLN A 520 14.82 38.33 8.92
CA GLN A 520 14.60 37.30 9.94
C GLN A 520 13.76 36.18 9.33
N VAL A 521 14.40 35.04 9.07
CA VAL A 521 13.70 33.78 8.84
C VAL A 521 13.25 33.26 10.20
N PRO A 522 11.96 32.98 10.45
CA PRO A 522 11.53 32.42 11.72
C PRO A 522 12.22 31.08 11.96
N GLU A 523 12.90 30.94 13.09
CA GLU A 523 13.27 29.64 13.61
C GLU A 523 11.97 28.87 13.91
N THR A 524 11.85 27.71 13.28
CA THR A 524 10.94 26.60 13.61
C THR A 524 9.42 26.85 13.49
N LEU A 525 8.83 26.22 12.47
CA LEU A 525 7.44 25.75 12.53
C LEU A 525 7.49 24.31 13.06
N GLU A 526 7.19 24.11 14.34
CA GLU A 526 7.03 22.78 14.95
C GLU A 526 5.56 22.30 14.86
N ILE A 527 5.33 21.20 14.16
CA ILE A 527 4.25 20.20 14.33
C ILE A 527 4.84 18.90 13.73
N SER A 528 4.95 17.71 14.33
CA SER A 528 4.31 16.98 15.43
C SER A 528 5.37 16.03 16.09
N PRO A 529 5.12 15.40 17.26
CA PRO A 529 6.17 14.85 18.11
C PRO A 529 6.78 13.57 17.53
N ALA A 530 8.09 13.60 17.32
CA ALA A 530 8.88 12.38 17.23
C ALA A 530 8.97 11.77 18.64
N ILE A 531 8.70 10.48 18.74
CA ILE A 531 9.00 9.64 19.91
C ILE A 531 10.47 9.90 20.29
N PRO A 532 10.80 10.27 21.55
CA PRO A 532 12.19 10.44 21.94
C PRO A 532 12.85 9.06 22.03
N TRP A 533 13.94 8.87 21.29
CA TRP A 533 14.79 7.70 21.37
C TRP A 533 16.04 8.08 22.20
N GLU A 534 16.24 7.43 23.35
CA GLU A 534 17.52 7.40 24.06
C GLU A 534 18.35 6.22 23.53
N GLU A 535 19.67 6.44 23.44
CA GLU A 535 20.70 5.54 22.89
C GLU A 535 20.90 4.24 23.66
#